data_AF-A0A254QK34-F1
#
_entry.id   AF-A0A254QK34-F1
#
_cell.length_a   1.000
_cell.length_b   1.000
_cell.length_c   1.000
_cell.angle_alpha   90.00
_cell.angle_beta   90.00
_cell.angle_gamma   90.00
#
_symmetry.space_group_name_H-M   'P 1'
#
loop_
_entity.id
_entity.type
_entity.pdbx_description
1 polymer ?
#
loop_
_entity_poly.entity_id
_entity_poly.type
_entity_poly.pdbx_seq_one_letter_code
_entity_poly.pdbx_strand_id
1 'polypeptide(L)'
;MLFPDLSAPEINNSTMFKQKPAIAFVADRFLALVLDFLIISPVVSLLVAGLTRQAKTFFLLNARSDEGVVAVMMIMAVAVIAVVLLQASFLYFLQATPGQFFLQLRVISYPEQQARLTFSQCMVRSVVWCFSFFMFALPFLGVLGHPLRRAFHEKASDTMVITLKKNFDKGPASQEQRLITSWMQLSFAVFAFVGFLGLMKSYHALTVGDYQVAVDQNATCKEIKDKDLSGPQRLDAALSLFLLKEISADCLHKEAELSLWSDPVNSQSMAYFAKFLLSEGSDRLSYMNKVCEDRTSSGCVLAQYLENPEDVRLADASQKLWVTQVLEADQRYSQHDYAGSLEVIEELQSISTLRQAMDKKYVRSIWGLQQSLGVKKGDRIPASVKESKPWLEDFKEKYGVQ
;
A
#
# COMPACT_ATOMS: atom_id res chain seq x y z
N MET A 1 28.57 -12.64 -55.23
CA MET A 1 28.13 -13.39 -54.04
C MET A 1 26.68 -13.77 -54.26
N LEU A 2 26.40 -15.05 -54.56
CA LEU A 2 25.04 -15.57 -54.54
C LEU A 2 24.63 -15.68 -53.06
N PHE A 3 23.68 -14.86 -52.63
CA PHE A 3 23.05 -15.10 -51.34
C PHE A 3 22.38 -16.48 -51.40
N PRO A 4 22.61 -17.36 -50.42
CA PRO A 4 21.87 -18.61 -50.33
C PRO A 4 20.38 -18.25 -50.31
N ASP A 5 19.60 -18.95 -51.14
CA ASP A 5 18.17 -18.71 -51.28
C ASP A 5 17.51 -18.74 -49.89
N LEU A 6 17.03 -17.59 -49.43
CA LEU A 6 16.36 -17.42 -48.14
C LEU A 6 14.89 -17.86 -48.20
N SER A 7 14.40 -18.25 -49.38
CA SER A 7 13.10 -18.90 -49.49
C SER A 7 13.19 -20.22 -48.72
N ALA A 8 12.44 -20.32 -47.62
CA ALA A 8 12.39 -21.53 -46.83
C ALA A 8 11.98 -22.67 -47.76
N PRO A 9 12.78 -23.76 -47.87
CA PRO A 9 12.46 -24.85 -48.77
C PRO A 9 11.04 -25.33 -48.48
N GLU A 10 10.18 -25.35 -49.51
CA GLU A 10 8.87 -25.97 -49.43
C GLU A 10 9.09 -27.45 -49.13
N ILE A 11 8.93 -27.82 -47.87
CA ILE A 11 9.09 -29.21 -47.45
C ILE A 11 7.90 -29.96 -48.01
N ASN A 12 8.15 -30.78 -49.03
CA ASN A 12 7.18 -31.79 -49.47
C ASN A 12 6.91 -32.72 -48.29
N ASN A 13 5.76 -32.53 -47.64
CA ASN A 13 5.40 -33.16 -46.36
C ASN A 13 5.39 -34.69 -46.39
N SER A 14 5.33 -35.33 -47.56
CA SER A 14 5.11 -36.78 -47.69
C SER A 14 6.30 -37.65 -47.26
N THR A 15 7.55 -37.16 -47.37
CA THR A 15 8.74 -37.99 -47.06
C THR A 15 9.28 -37.82 -45.64
N MET A 16 8.84 -36.79 -44.90
CA MET A 16 9.41 -36.46 -43.59
C MET A 16 8.88 -37.34 -42.44
N PHE A 17 7.67 -37.91 -42.57
CA PHE A 17 6.99 -38.66 -41.50
C PHE A 17 7.71 -39.95 -41.03
N LYS A 18 8.69 -40.46 -41.79
CA LYS A 18 9.43 -41.69 -41.42
C LYS A 18 10.80 -41.43 -40.80
N GLN A 19 11.30 -40.20 -40.80
CA GLN A 19 12.64 -39.90 -40.31
C GLN A 19 12.61 -39.46 -38.83
N LYS A 20 13.62 -39.89 -38.06
CA LYS A 20 13.81 -39.42 -36.68
C LYS A 20 13.93 -37.89 -36.69
N PRO A 21 13.25 -37.17 -35.77
CA PRO A 21 13.26 -35.71 -35.78
C PRO A 21 14.69 -35.17 -35.59
N ALA A 22 15.09 -34.22 -36.44
CA ALA A 22 16.38 -33.54 -36.36
C ALA A 22 16.37 -32.52 -35.20
N ILE A 23 16.83 -32.95 -34.02
CA ILE A 23 16.79 -32.12 -32.80
C ILE A 23 17.76 -30.93 -32.96
N ALA A 24 17.27 -29.73 -32.65
CA ALA A 24 18.09 -28.52 -32.68
C ALA A 24 19.09 -28.45 -31.50
N PHE A 25 20.30 -27.96 -31.78
CA PHE A 25 21.31 -27.72 -30.75
C PHE A 25 20.84 -26.70 -29.71
N VAL A 26 21.24 -26.91 -28.44
CA VAL A 26 20.87 -26.00 -27.34
C VAL A 26 21.43 -24.59 -27.56
N ALA A 27 22.66 -24.49 -28.06
CA ALA A 27 23.28 -23.19 -28.36
C ALA A 27 22.50 -22.41 -29.43
N ASP A 28 22.02 -23.08 -30.48
CA ASP A 28 21.19 -22.44 -31.52
C ASP A 28 19.88 -21.92 -30.92
N ARG A 29 19.24 -22.67 -30.02
CA ARG A 29 18.02 -22.24 -29.33
C ARG A 29 18.26 -21.04 -28.42
N PHE A 30 19.41 -21.00 -27.72
CA PHE A 30 19.79 -19.86 -26.89
C PHE A 30 20.10 -18.62 -27.75
N LEU A 31 20.82 -18.78 -28.84
CA LEU A 31 21.09 -17.68 -29.77
C LEU A 31 19.80 -17.17 -30.43
N ALA A 32 18.86 -18.06 -30.76
CA ALA A 32 17.54 -17.68 -31.24
C ALA A 32 16.79 -16.82 -30.21
N LEU A 33 16.86 -17.16 -28.92
CA LEU A 33 16.26 -16.39 -27.83
C LEU A 33 16.83 -14.96 -27.76
N VAL A 34 18.15 -14.82 -27.89
CA VAL A 34 18.82 -13.51 -27.89
C VAL A 34 18.40 -12.69 -29.11
N LEU A 35 18.34 -13.30 -30.29
CA LEU A 35 17.88 -12.64 -31.51
C LEU A 35 16.40 -12.24 -31.41
N ASP A 36 15.55 -13.11 -30.87
CA ASP A 36 14.15 -12.81 -30.59
C ASP A 36 14.03 -11.59 -29.70
N PHE A 37 14.80 -11.52 -28.61
CA PHE A 37 14.80 -10.37 -27.72
C PHE A 37 15.23 -9.07 -28.44
N LEU A 38 16.29 -9.10 -29.24
CA LEU A 38 16.77 -7.94 -29.98
C LEU A 38 15.76 -7.44 -31.03
N ILE A 39 15.03 -8.35 -31.68
CA ILE A 39 14.05 -8.02 -32.72
C ILE A 39 12.71 -7.58 -32.12
N ILE A 40 12.23 -8.27 -31.08
CA ILE A 40 10.90 -8.05 -30.49
C ILE A 40 10.92 -6.86 -29.51
N SER A 41 12.02 -6.64 -28.78
CA SER A 41 12.07 -5.61 -27.73
C SER A 41 11.78 -4.19 -28.23
N PRO A 42 12.24 -3.72 -29.40
CA PRO A 42 11.89 -2.38 -29.89
C PRO A 42 10.39 -2.24 -30.19
N VAL A 43 9.78 -3.29 -30.75
CA VAL A 43 8.35 -3.33 -31.07
C VAL A 43 7.52 -3.25 -29.79
N VAL A 44 7.84 -4.08 -28.79
CA VAL A 44 7.16 -4.07 -27.49
C VAL A 44 7.40 -2.75 -26.75
N SER A 45 8.62 -2.22 -26.80
CA SER A 45 8.94 -0.93 -26.17
C SER A 45 8.13 0.21 -26.79
N LEU A 46 7.93 0.20 -28.10
CA LEU A 46 7.07 1.17 -28.78
C LEU A 46 5.61 1.07 -28.31
N LEU A 47 5.07 -0.15 -28.17
CA LEU A 47 3.70 -0.38 -27.68
C LEU A 47 3.50 0.12 -26.25
N VAL A 48 4.52 0.01 -25.40
CA VAL A 48 4.42 0.38 -23.97
C VAL A 48 4.97 1.79 -23.70
N ALA A 49 5.49 2.49 -24.71
CA ALA A 49 6.09 3.82 -24.59
C ALA A 49 5.13 4.86 -23.98
N GLY A 50 3.85 4.84 -24.37
CA GLY A 50 2.83 5.74 -23.81
C GLY A 50 2.64 5.54 -22.31
N LEU A 51 2.53 4.28 -21.87
CA LEU A 51 2.35 3.93 -20.46
C LEU A 51 3.60 4.24 -19.63
N THR A 52 4.80 3.95 -20.16
CA THR A 52 6.06 4.27 -19.46
C THR A 52 6.23 5.79 -19.24
N ARG A 53 5.76 6.62 -20.18
CA ARG A 53 5.81 8.09 -20.02
C ARG A 53 4.94 8.55 -18.85
N GLN A 54 3.74 8.00 -18.70
CA GLN A 54 2.82 8.29 -17.59
C GLN A 54 3.35 7.73 -16.25
N ALA A 55 3.92 6.52 -16.25
CA ALA A 55 4.51 5.95 -15.04
C ALA A 55 5.70 6.79 -14.53
N LYS A 56 6.55 7.31 -15.44
CA LYS A 56 7.66 8.20 -15.06
C LYS A 56 7.20 9.44 -14.30
N THR A 57 6.07 10.03 -14.68
CA THR A 57 5.55 11.21 -13.94
C THR A 57 5.12 10.85 -12.53
N PHE A 58 4.53 9.67 -12.29
CA PHE A 58 4.19 9.22 -10.94
C PHE A 58 5.44 8.94 -10.09
N PHE A 59 6.46 8.28 -10.66
CA PHE A 59 7.70 8.02 -9.94
C PHE A 59 8.47 9.29 -9.57
N LEU A 60 8.44 10.31 -10.42
CA LEU A 60 9.09 11.59 -10.13
C LEU A 60 8.38 12.38 -9.02
N LEU A 61 7.06 12.25 -8.90
CA LEU A 61 6.28 12.91 -7.86
C LEU A 61 6.39 12.19 -6.51
N ASN A 62 6.30 10.85 -6.52
CA ASN A 62 6.45 10.04 -5.32
C ASN A 62 6.90 8.62 -5.67
N ALA A 63 8.17 8.32 -5.44
CA ALA A 63 8.77 7.03 -5.78
C ALA A 63 8.21 5.84 -4.97
N ARG A 64 7.49 6.10 -3.86
CA ARG A 64 6.83 5.08 -3.03
C ARG A 64 5.31 5.13 -3.09
N SER A 65 4.75 5.85 -4.06
CA SER A 65 3.30 5.86 -4.28
C SER A 65 2.79 4.47 -4.66
N ASP A 66 1.68 4.05 -4.07
CA ASP A 66 0.98 2.82 -4.45
C ASP A 66 0.55 2.88 -5.92
N GLU A 67 0.22 4.09 -6.40
CA GLU A 67 -0.07 4.38 -7.81
C GLU A 67 1.11 4.03 -8.73
N GLY A 68 2.35 4.28 -8.30
CA GLY A 68 3.55 3.93 -9.04
C GLY A 68 3.70 2.42 -9.20
N VAL A 69 3.44 1.64 -8.15
CA VAL A 69 3.49 0.16 -8.18
C VAL A 69 2.43 -0.38 -9.13
N VAL A 70 1.20 0.13 -9.05
CA VAL A 70 0.10 -0.26 -9.95
C VAL A 70 0.45 0.04 -11.40
N ALA A 71 1.02 1.22 -11.69
CA ALA A 71 1.44 1.61 -13.03
C ALA A 71 2.51 0.66 -13.62
N VAL A 72 3.52 0.26 -12.82
CA VAL A 72 4.55 -0.71 -13.24
C VAL A 72 3.93 -2.07 -13.54
N MET A 73 3.03 -2.55 -12.68
CA MET A 73 2.34 -3.82 -12.88
C MET A 73 1.50 -3.80 -14.17
N MET A 74 0.84 -2.69 -14.47
CA MET A 74 0.09 -2.51 -15.71
C MET A 74 1.00 -2.52 -16.95
N ILE A 75 2.13 -1.80 -16.91
CA ILE A 75 3.16 -1.80 -17.97
C ILE A 75 3.67 -3.22 -18.23
N MET A 76 4.02 -3.95 -17.16
CA MET A 76 4.46 -5.34 -17.22
C MET A 76 3.39 -6.25 -17.83
N ALA A 77 2.13 -6.12 -17.41
CA ALA A 77 1.03 -6.93 -17.93
C ALA A 77 0.81 -6.68 -19.43
N VAL A 78 0.78 -5.42 -19.88
CA VAL A 78 0.64 -5.06 -21.30
C VAL A 78 1.82 -5.57 -22.12
N ALA A 79 3.05 -5.44 -21.60
CA ALA A 79 4.25 -5.97 -22.26
C ALA A 79 4.18 -7.49 -22.44
N VAL A 80 3.79 -8.23 -21.40
CA VAL A 80 3.64 -9.69 -21.46
C VAL A 80 2.58 -10.08 -22.50
N ILE A 81 1.41 -9.44 -22.48
CA ILE A 81 0.35 -9.71 -23.46
C ILE A 81 0.84 -9.44 -24.89
N ALA A 82 1.53 -8.32 -25.11
CA ALA A 82 2.08 -7.98 -26.42
C ALA A 82 3.10 -9.01 -26.91
N VAL A 83 4.02 -9.46 -26.03
CA VAL A 83 5.01 -10.50 -26.36
C VAL A 83 4.31 -11.83 -26.69
N VAL A 84 3.34 -12.24 -25.88
CA VAL A 84 2.57 -13.48 -26.11
C VAL A 84 1.86 -13.45 -27.45
N LEU A 85 1.16 -12.36 -27.77
CA LEU A 85 0.43 -12.22 -29.03
C LEU A 85 1.36 -12.20 -30.23
N LEU A 86 2.47 -11.46 -30.14
CA LEU A 86 3.45 -11.36 -31.22
C LEU A 86 4.11 -12.73 -31.48
N GLN A 87 4.59 -13.40 -30.42
CA GLN A 87 5.20 -14.72 -30.54
C GLN A 87 4.20 -15.76 -31.07
N ALA A 88 2.97 -15.79 -30.54
CA ALA A 88 1.95 -16.73 -30.99
C ALA A 88 1.61 -16.51 -32.47
N SER A 89 1.57 -15.26 -32.94
CA SER A 89 1.33 -14.93 -34.34
C SER A 89 2.47 -15.44 -35.24
N PHE A 90 3.73 -15.17 -34.89
CA PHE A 90 4.88 -15.68 -35.63
C PHE A 90 4.93 -17.20 -35.65
N LEU A 91 4.66 -17.85 -34.52
CA LEU A 91 4.59 -19.32 -34.44
C LEU A 91 3.46 -19.89 -35.30
N TYR A 92 2.30 -19.25 -35.34
CA TYR A 92 1.17 -19.72 -36.12
C TYR A 92 1.42 -19.61 -37.63
N PHE A 93 1.94 -18.47 -38.10
CA PHE A 93 2.15 -18.22 -39.54
C PHE A 93 3.46 -18.78 -40.08
N LEU A 94 4.57 -18.64 -39.34
CA LEU A 94 5.92 -19.01 -39.80
C LEU A 94 6.44 -20.31 -39.17
N GLN A 95 5.73 -20.88 -38.19
CA GLN A 95 6.20 -22.04 -37.40
C GLN A 95 7.55 -21.80 -36.73
N ALA A 96 7.94 -20.55 -36.52
CA ALA A 96 9.20 -20.16 -35.92
C ALA A 96 9.05 -18.75 -35.37
N THR A 97 9.73 -18.45 -34.26
CA THR A 97 9.96 -17.06 -33.86
C THR A 97 10.99 -16.41 -34.79
N PRO A 98 11.07 -15.07 -34.88
CA PRO A 98 12.01 -14.39 -35.79
C PRO A 98 13.47 -14.88 -35.68
N GLY A 99 14.00 -15.00 -34.47
CA GLY A 99 15.34 -15.51 -34.20
C GLY A 99 15.50 -16.99 -34.55
N GLN A 100 14.48 -17.81 -34.31
CA GLN A 100 14.46 -19.21 -34.75
C GLN A 100 14.48 -19.31 -36.28
N PHE A 101 13.72 -18.46 -36.96
CA PHE A 101 13.68 -18.38 -38.42
C PHE A 101 15.06 -18.04 -38.99
N PHE A 102 15.75 -17.03 -38.45
CA PHE A 102 17.13 -16.70 -38.85
C PHE A 102 18.13 -17.85 -38.66
N LEU A 103 17.96 -18.66 -37.61
CA LEU A 103 18.82 -19.81 -37.33
C LEU A 103 18.36 -21.11 -37.99
N GLN A 104 17.42 -21.06 -38.93
CA GLN A 104 16.88 -22.22 -39.63
C GLN A 104 16.30 -23.28 -38.67
N LEU A 105 15.63 -22.81 -37.62
CA LEU A 105 14.90 -23.64 -36.66
C LEU A 105 13.40 -23.56 -36.96
N ARG A 106 12.68 -24.67 -36.72
CA ARG A 106 11.23 -24.74 -36.90
C ARG A 106 10.59 -25.46 -35.72
N VAL A 107 9.40 -25.00 -35.32
CA VAL A 107 8.57 -25.61 -34.29
C VAL A 107 7.55 -26.53 -34.96
N ILE A 108 7.53 -27.79 -34.55
CA ILE A 108 6.57 -28.80 -35.00
C ILE A 108 5.76 -29.32 -33.83
N SER A 109 4.57 -29.87 -34.10
CA SER A 109 3.79 -30.57 -33.07
C SER A 109 4.42 -31.92 -32.73
N TYR A 110 4.30 -32.33 -31.47
CA TYR A 110 4.81 -33.60 -30.94
C TYR A 110 3.87 -34.11 -29.85
N PRO A 111 3.48 -35.40 -29.83
CA PRO A 111 4.09 -36.51 -30.55
C PRO A 111 3.60 -36.68 -31.99
N GLU A 112 2.36 -36.26 -32.28
CA GLU A 112 1.79 -36.35 -33.62
C GLU A 112 2.26 -35.18 -34.49
N GLN A 113 2.93 -35.49 -35.60
CA GLN A 113 3.36 -34.46 -36.56
C GLN A 113 2.16 -33.96 -37.36
N GLN A 114 1.81 -32.69 -37.17
CA GLN A 114 0.79 -31.98 -37.92
C GLN A 114 1.48 -31.02 -38.87
N ALA A 115 0.88 -30.79 -40.04
CA ALA A 115 1.43 -29.87 -41.04
C ALA A 115 1.53 -28.43 -40.51
N ARG A 116 0.60 -28.03 -39.62
CA ARG A 116 0.57 -26.73 -38.95
C ARG A 116 0.24 -26.87 -37.47
N LEU A 117 0.80 -25.97 -36.66
CA LEU A 117 0.49 -25.85 -35.25
C LEU A 117 -0.89 -25.22 -35.08
N THR A 118 -1.65 -25.70 -34.10
CA THR A 118 -2.90 -25.02 -33.73
C THR A 118 -2.59 -23.69 -33.05
N PHE A 119 -3.49 -22.72 -33.18
CA PHE A 119 -3.31 -21.41 -32.53
C PHE A 119 -3.26 -21.54 -31.00
N SER A 120 -4.02 -22.48 -30.42
CA SER A 120 -3.99 -22.77 -28.99
C SER A 120 -2.63 -23.31 -28.53
N GLN A 121 -2.00 -24.20 -29.29
CA GLN A 121 -0.62 -24.64 -29.02
C GLN A 121 0.36 -23.46 -29.04
N CYS A 122 0.24 -22.57 -30.02
CA CYS A 122 1.10 -21.38 -30.13
C CYS A 122 0.92 -20.42 -28.95
N MET A 123 -0.33 -20.20 -28.51
CA MET A 123 -0.67 -19.37 -27.36
C MET A 123 -0.14 -19.97 -26.05
N VAL A 124 -0.44 -21.24 -25.77
CA VAL A 124 0.03 -21.93 -24.56
C VAL A 124 1.56 -21.92 -24.51
N ARG A 125 2.22 -22.20 -25.65
CA ARG A 125 3.68 -22.13 -25.76
C ARG A 125 4.22 -20.75 -25.37
N SER A 126 3.61 -19.68 -25.91
CA SER A 126 4.07 -18.30 -25.69
C SER A 126 3.82 -17.83 -24.25
N VAL A 127 2.68 -18.18 -23.66
CA VAL A 127 2.36 -17.88 -22.25
C VAL A 127 3.35 -18.58 -21.31
N VAL A 128 3.59 -19.88 -21.51
CA VAL A 128 4.51 -20.65 -20.66
C VAL A 128 5.97 -20.20 -20.87
N TRP A 129 6.31 -19.72 -22.07
CA TRP A 129 7.60 -19.08 -22.35
C TRP A 129 7.76 -17.79 -21.53
N CYS A 130 6.76 -16.89 -21.51
CA CYS A 130 6.79 -15.69 -20.67
C CYS A 130 6.86 -16.03 -19.17
N PHE A 131 6.09 -17.01 -18.73
CA PHE A 131 6.14 -17.51 -17.35
C PHE A 131 7.54 -17.98 -16.94
N SER A 132 8.30 -18.54 -17.88
CA SER A 132 9.66 -18.99 -17.62
C SER A 132 10.60 -17.84 -17.21
N PHE A 133 10.36 -16.60 -17.65
CA PHE A 133 11.16 -15.44 -17.22
C PHE A 133 10.84 -14.99 -15.78
N PHE A 134 9.58 -15.10 -15.35
CA PHE A 134 9.21 -14.85 -13.96
C PHE A 134 9.91 -15.82 -13.00
N MET A 135 10.20 -17.03 -13.48
CA MET A 135 10.99 -18.05 -12.77
C MET A 135 12.50 -17.96 -13.08
N PHE A 136 13.00 -16.76 -13.39
CA PHE A 136 14.42 -16.49 -13.67
C PHE A 136 15.04 -17.41 -14.75
N ALA A 137 14.26 -17.76 -15.76
CA ALA A 137 14.64 -18.66 -16.84
C ALA A 137 15.04 -20.08 -16.39
N LEU A 138 14.83 -20.47 -15.12
CA LEU A 138 15.10 -21.83 -14.62
C LEU A 138 14.41 -22.92 -15.45
N PRO A 139 13.14 -22.76 -15.92
CA PRO A 139 12.50 -23.78 -16.75
C PRO A 139 13.19 -24.01 -18.11
N PHE A 140 13.97 -23.06 -18.63
CA PHE A 140 14.74 -23.26 -19.86
C PHE A 140 15.89 -24.23 -19.69
N LEU A 141 16.49 -24.32 -18.49
CA LEU A 141 17.57 -25.27 -18.21
C LEU A 141 17.13 -26.72 -18.41
N GLY A 142 15.82 -27.00 -18.35
CA GLY A 142 15.25 -28.32 -18.61
C GLY A 142 15.56 -28.86 -20.01
N VAL A 143 15.90 -27.98 -20.96
CA VAL A 143 16.36 -28.35 -22.30
C VAL A 143 17.65 -29.16 -22.26
N LEU A 144 18.52 -28.92 -21.28
CA LEU A 144 19.82 -29.58 -21.14
C LEU A 144 19.66 -31.03 -20.67
N GLY A 145 18.66 -31.33 -19.84
CA GLY A 145 18.46 -32.68 -19.29
C GLY A 145 17.52 -33.57 -20.11
N HIS A 146 16.67 -33.00 -20.98
CA HIS A 146 15.67 -33.81 -21.68
C HIS A 146 16.29 -34.60 -22.85
N PRO A 147 15.96 -35.89 -23.05
CA PRO A 147 16.54 -36.72 -24.13
C PRO A 147 16.26 -36.13 -25.53
N LEU A 148 15.09 -35.52 -25.68
CA LEU A 148 14.67 -34.83 -26.90
C LEU A 148 14.98 -33.32 -26.91
N ARG A 149 15.77 -32.83 -25.95
CA ARG A 149 16.05 -31.40 -25.73
C ARG A 149 14.77 -30.55 -25.72
N ARG A 150 13.67 -31.03 -25.12
CA ARG A 150 12.41 -30.27 -25.05
C ARG A 150 12.44 -29.33 -23.86
N ALA A 151 12.32 -28.03 -24.09
CA ALA A 151 12.16 -27.06 -23.02
C ALA A 151 10.77 -27.14 -22.39
N PHE A 152 10.58 -26.52 -21.22
CA PHE A 152 9.33 -26.63 -20.45
C PHE A 152 8.09 -26.16 -21.23
N HIS A 153 8.17 -25.00 -21.89
CA HIS A 153 7.10 -24.47 -22.73
C HIS A 153 6.76 -25.36 -23.93
N GLU A 154 7.71 -26.15 -24.43
CA GLU A 154 7.47 -27.10 -25.53
C GLU A 154 6.76 -28.36 -25.05
N LYS A 155 7.04 -28.78 -23.80
CA LYS A 155 6.32 -29.88 -23.15
C LYS A 155 4.87 -29.49 -22.88
N ALA A 156 4.65 -28.30 -22.33
CA ALA A 156 3.31 -27.81 -21.99
C ALA A 156 2.42 -27.62 -23.22
N SER A 157 3.01 -27.32 -24.38
CA SER A 157 2.26 -27.05 -25.61
C SER A 157 2.29 -28.20 -26.61
N ASP A 158 2.84 -29.36 -26.26
CA ASP A 158 3.01 -30.49 -27.19
C ASP A 158 3.71 -30.12 -28.51
N THR A 159 4.82 -29.38 -28.37
CA THR A 159 5.68 -29.00 -29.49
C THR A 159 7.13 -29.42 -29.29
N MET A 160 7.90 -29.31 -30.36
CA MET A 160 9.34 -29.55 -30.40
C MET A 160 9.99 -28.62 -31.43
N VAL A 161 11.17 -28.08 -31.10
CA VAL A 161 12.00 -27.34 -32.06
C VAL A 161 12.98 -28.28 -32.75
N ILE A 162 12.86 -28.34 -34.07
CA ILE A 162 13.76 -29.06 -34.98
C ILE A 162 14.69 -28.09 -35.71
N THR A 163 15.84 -28.60 -36.15
CA THR A 163 16.77 -27.86 -37.02
C THR A 163 16.57 -28.27 -38.47
N LEU A 164 16.61 -27.29 -39.38
CA LEU A 164 16.66 -27.53 -40.82
C LEU A 164 18.11 -27.65 -41.34
N LYS A 165 19.10 -27.45 -40.46
CA LYS A 165 20.53 -27.64 -40.79
C LYS A 165 20.83 -29.12 -41.00
N LYS A 166 21.84 -29.41 -41.84
CA LYS A 166 22.30 -30.79 -42.10
C LYS A 166 22.77 -31.53 -40.85
N ASN A 167 23.35 -30.80 -39.89
CA ASN A 167 23.80 -31.34 -38.61
C ASN A 167 22.71 -31.14 -37.54
N PHE A 168 22.45 -32.20 -36.78
CA PHE A 168 21.47 -32.20 -35.69
C PHE A 168 22.06 -32.77 -34.40
N ASP A 169 21.50 -32.35 -33.26
CA ASP A 169 21.91 -32.83 -31.94
C ASP A 169 21.41 -34.27 -31.74
N LYS A 170 22.25 -35.12 -31.15
CA LYS A 170 21.89 -36.50 -30.78
C LYS A 170 21.24 -36.59 -29.40
N GLY A 171 21.15 -35.45 -28.69
CA GLY A 171 20.68 -35.38 -27.31
C GLY A 171 21.84 -35.55 -26.31
N PRO A 172 21.57 -35.34 -25.01
CA PRO A 172 22.59 -35.51 -23.97
C PRO A 172 22.98 -36.97 -23.81
N ALA A 173 24.23 -37.23 -23.42
CA ALA A 173 24.61 -38.57 -22.97
C ALA A 173 23.81 -38.94 -21.71
N SER A 174 23.55 -40.24 -21.48
CA SER A 174 22.75 -40.70 -20.33
C SER A 174 23.35 -40.28 -18.97
N GLN A 175 24.68 -40.17 -18.88
CA GLN A 175 25.38 -39.68 -17.70
C GLN A 175 25.19 -38.16 -17.50
N GLU A 176 25.33 -37.37 -18.57
CA GLU A 176 25.07 -35.92 -18.55
C GLU A 176 23.63 -35.64 -18.14
N GLN A 177 22.67 -36.38 -18.69
CA GLN A 177 21.27 -36.26 -18.35
C GLN A 177 21.05 -36.41 -16.84
N ARG A 178 21.59 -37.46 -16.22
CA ARG A 178 21.44 -37.69 -14.77
C ARG A 178 22.05 -36.54 -13.96
N LEU A 179 23.26 -36.11 -14.31
CA LEU A 179 23.96 -35.01 -13.63
C LEU A 179 23.15 -33.71 -13.70
N ILE A 180 22.70 -33.34 -14.91
CA ILE A 180 21.93 -32.12 -15.15
C ILE A 180 20.59 -32.18 -14.40
N THR A 181 19.88 -33.31 -14.47
CA THR A 181 18.60 -33.44 -13.76
C THR A 181 18.76 -33.34 -12.25
N SER A 182 19.79 -33.96 -11.67
CA SER A 182 20.08 -33.88 -10.24
C SER A 182 20.45 -32.46 -9.81
N TRP A 183 21.31 -31.79 -10.60
CA TRP A 183 21.71 -30.41 -10.34
C TRP A 183 20.52 -29.43 -10.44
N MET A 184 19.64 -29.61 -11.43
CA MET A 184 18.42 -28.81 -11.56
C MET A 184 17.45 -29.02 -10.40
N GLN A 185 17.24 -30.27 -9.97
CA GLN A 185 16.39 -30.59 -8.81
C GLN A 185 16.95 -29.95 -7.52
N LEU A 186 18.26 -30.05 -7.30
CA LEU A 186 18.92 -29.43 -6.16
C LEU A 186 18.80 -27.89 -6.20
N SER A 187 19.05 -27.28 -7.36
CA SER A 187 18.92 -25.83 -7.55
C SER A 187 17.50 -25.35 -7.28
N PHE A 188 16.51 -26.08 -7.77
CA PHE A 188 15.09 -25.79 -7.51
C PHE A 188 14.76 -25.93 -6.02
N ALA A 189 15.24 -26.99 -5.35
CA ALA A 189 15.02 -27.18 -3.92
C ALA A 189 15.65 -26.05 -3.08
N VAL A 190 16.87 -25.62 -3.40
CA VAL A 190 17.53 -24.48 -2.74
C VAL A 190 16.75 -23.19 -2.96
N PHE A 191 16.33 -22.91 -4.21
CA PHE A 191 15.54 -21.72 -4.53
C PHE A 191 14.20 -21.71 -3.80
N ALA A 192 13.48 -22.85 -3.78
CA ALA A 192 12.22 -22.99 -3.06
C ALA A 192 12.40 -22.80 -1.55
N PHE A 193 13.49 -23.31 -0.97
CA PHE A 193 13.81 -23.12 0.45
C PHE A 193 14.09 -21.66 0.79
N VAL A 194 14.89 -20.95 -0.01
CA VAL A 194 15.15 -19.51 0.17
C VAL A 194 13.86 -18.70 0.02
N GLY A 195 13.05 -19.01 -0.99
CA GLY A 195 11.73 -18.39 -1.19
C GLY A 195 10.80 -18.61 0.00
N PHE A 196 10.75 -19.83 0.53
CA PHE A 196 9.98 -20.15 1.74
C PHE A 196 10.44 -19.34 2.96
N LEU A 197 11.76 -19.25 3.21
CA LEU A 197 12.28 -18.42 4.30
C LEU A 197 11.94 -16.93 4.12
N GLY A 198 11.99 -16.41 2.90
CA GLY A 198 11.61 -15.03 2.58
C GLY A 198 10.13 -14.76 2.83
N LEU A 199 9.26 -15.69 2.43
CA LEU A 199 7.81 -15.62 2.69
C LEU A 199 7.52 -15.70 4.20
N MET A 200 8.17 -16.61 4.92
CA MET A 200 8.00 -16.73 6.37
C MET A 200 8.45 -15.46 7.10
N LYS A 201 9.58 -14.86 6.70
CA LYS A 201 10.04 -13.57 7.26
C LYS A 201 9.04 -12.45 6.97
N SER A 202 8.52 -12.40 5.75
CA SER A 202 7.54 -11.38 5.35
C SER A 202 6.22 -11.55 6.09
N TYR A 203 5.75 -12.78 6.24
CA TYR A 203 4.56 -13.12 7.02
C TYR A 203 4.73 -12.73 8.49
N HIS A 204 5.89 -13.07 9.10
CA HIS A 204 6.18 -12.68 10.47
C HIS A 204 6.16 -11.15 10.64
N ALA A 205 6.82 -10.41 9.75
CA ALA A 205 6.83 -8.95 9.76
C ALA A 205 5.42 -8.36 9.57
N LEU A 206 4.56 -8.99 8.76
CA LEU A 206 3.14 -8.61 8.65
C LEU A 206 2.38 -8.85 9.95
N THR A 207 2.57 -10.00 10.60
CA THR A 207 1.87 -10.33 11.84
C THR A 207 2.33 -9.52 13.05
N VAL A 208 3.61 -9.12 13.09
CA VAL A 208 4.16 -8.27 14.16
C VAL A 208 3.78 -6.80 13.97
N GLY A 209 3.30 -6.43 12.78
CA GLY A 209 3.01 -5.03 12.47
C GLY A 209 4.25 -4.22 12.13
N ASP A 210 5.37 -4.85 11.74
CA ASP A 210 6.57 -4.14 11.26
C ASP A 210 6.27 -3.34 9.96
N TYR A 211 5.18 -3.68 9.27
CA TYR A 211 4.65 -2.92 8.12
C TYR A 211 3.58 -1.91 8.50
N GLN A 212 3.29 -1.68 9.79
CA GLN A 212 2.67 -0.42 10.18
C GLN A 212 3.60 0.64 9.64
N VAL A 213 3.14 1.31 8.57
CA VAL A 213 3.86 2.35 7.84
C VAL A 213 4.65 3.10 8.88
N ALA A 214 5.99 3.04 8.83
CA ALA A 214 6.82 3.79 9.76
C ALA A 214 6.30 5.21 9.66
N VAL A 215 5.47 5.60 10.64
CA VAL A 215 4.68 6.81 10.55
C VAL A 215 5.75 7.85 10.49
N ASP A 216 5.89 8.46 9.31
CA ASP A 216 6.91 9.45 9.08
C ASP A 216 6.77 10.42 10.26
N GLN A 217 7.78 10.57 11.10
CA GLN A 217 7.64 11.39 12.31
C GLN A 217 7.23 12.83 11.94
N ASN A 218 7.46 13.19 10.67
CA ASN A 218 6.99 14.42 10.02
C ASN A 218 5.47 14.48 9.75
N ALA A 219 4.76 13.36 9.79
CA ALA A 219 3.30 13.27 9.66
C ALA A 219 2.58 13.65 10.96
N THR A 220 3.28 13.64 12.10
CA THR A 220 2.72 14.08 13.37
C THR A 220 2.63 15.61 13.45
N CYS A 221 1.65 16.13 14.18
CA CYS A 221 1.46 17.57 14.29
C CYS A 221 2.55 18.23 15.12
N LYS A 222 3.25 19.20 14.52
CA LYS A 222 4.35 19.95 15.17
C LYS A 222 3.90 20.87 16.30
N GLU A 223 2.62 21.21 16.34
CA GLU A 223 2.05 22.13 17.35
C GLU A 223 1.94 21.42 18.72
N ILE A 224 1.84 20.09 18.75
CA ILE A 224 1.85 19.28 19.97
C ILE A 224 3.30 18.97 20.32
N LYS A 225 3.87 19.76 21.24
CA LYS A 225 5.31 19.70 21.61
C LYS A 225 5.67 18.50 22.48
N ASP A 226 4.70 17.89 23.13
CA ASP A 226 4.95 16.82 24.10
C ASP A 226 5.12 15.48 23.40
N LYS A 227 6.31 14.90 23.57
CA LYS A 227 6.70 13.63 22.97
C LYS A 227 6.25 12.43 23.80
N ASP A 228 5.89 12.65 25.05
CA ASP A 228 5.50 11.58 25.97
C ASP A 228 4.04 11.16 25.73
N LEU A 229 3.27 12.01 25.04
CA LEU A 229 1.91 11.68 24.60
C LEU A 229 1.92 10.72 23.41
N SER A 230 1.38 9.53 23.63
CA SER A 230 1.19 8.50 22.60
C SER A 230 -0.24 7.95 22.61
N GLY A 231 -0.66 7.42 21.45
CA GLY A 231 -1.96 6.79 21.27
C GLY A 231 -3.15 7.72 21.59
N PRO A 232 -4.17 7.26 22.34
CA PRO A 232 -5.43 7.99 22.52
C PRO A 232 -5.27 9.30 23.30
N GLN A 233 -4.29 9.40 24.20
CA GLN A 233 -4.03 10.63 24.97
C GLN A 233 -3.54 11.77 24.06
N ARG A 234 -2.77 11.45 23.02
CA ARG A 234 -2.28 12.43 22.06
C ARG A 234 -3.43 13.01 21.23
N LEU A 235 -4.37 12.17 20.79
CA LEU A 235 -5.56 12.60 20.07
C LEU A 235 -6.50 13.43 20.98
N ASP A 236 -6.66 13.05 22.25
CA ASP A 236 -7.45 13.81 23.23
C ASP A 236 -6.85 15.21 23.49
N ALA A 237 -5.52 15.32 23.60
CA ALA A 237 -4.84 16.62 23.62
C ALA A 237 -5.07 17.42 22.34
N ALA A 238 -4.97 16.79 21.17
CA ALA A 238 -5.21 17.47 19.89
C ALA A 238 -6.64 18.03 19.83
N LEU A 239 -7.65 17.22 20.16
CA LEU A 239 -9.05 17.63 20.22
C LEU A 239 -9.27 18.80 21.20
N SER A 240 -8.70 18.70 22.41
CA SER A 240 -8.78 19.75 23.42
C SER A 240 -8.16 21.06 22.91
N LEU A 241 -6.94 21.01 22.36
CA LEU A 241 -6.28 22.18 21.79
C LEU A 241 -7.03 22.77 20.59
N PHE A 242 -7.71 21.94 19.79
CA PHE A 242 -8.53 22.39 18.67
C PHE A 242 -9.77 23.14 19.14
N LEU A 243 -10.47 22.64 20.15
CA LEU A 243 -11.60 23.35 20.78
C LEU A 243 -11.15 24.68 21.40
N LEU A 244 -9.92 24.73 21.91
CA LEU A 244 -9.29 25.95 22.41
C LEU A 244 -8.75 26.87 21.32
N LYS A 245 -8.81 26.46 20.04
CA LYS A 245 -8.31 27.18 18.85
C LYS A 245 -6.80 27.43 18.87
N GLU A 246 -6.02 26.55 19.51
CA GLU A 246 -4.56 26.64 19.54
C GLU A 246 -3.89 25.84 18.41
N ILE A 247 -4.61 24.88 17.81
CA ILE A 247 -4.12 24.09 16.67
C ILE A 247 -4.98 24.25 15.43
N SER A 248 -4.37 24.00 14.28
CA SER A 248 -5.03 24.06 12.97
C SER A 248 -5.93 22.83 12.68
N ALA A 249 -6.90 23.01 11.79
CA ALA A 249 -7.74 21.91 11.28
C ALA A 249 -6.91 20.79 10.62
N ASP A 250 -5.87 21.16 9.87
CA ASP A 250 -4.95 20.22 9.22
C ASP A 250 -4.16 19.38 10.23
N CYS A 251 -3.75 19.99 11.35
CA CYS A 251 -3.08 19.32 12.45
C CYS A 251 -3.99 18.24 13.07
N LEU A 252 -5.23 18.62 13.41
CA LEU A 252 -6.20 17.68 13.98
C LEU A 252 -6.54 16.55 12.98
N HIS A 253 -6.67 16.87 11.69
CA HIS A 253 -6.93 15.87 10.66
C HIS A 253 -5.84 14.80 10.59
N LYS A 254 -4.56 15.21 10.67
CA LYS A 254 -3.42 14.30 10.65
C LYS A 254 -3.37 13.39 11.88
N GLU A 255 -3.60 13.96 13.06
CA GLU A 255 -3.63 13.17 14.31
C GLU A 255 -4.83 12.21 14.33
N ALA A 256 -5.98 12.61 13.76
CA ALA A 256 -7.14 11.73 13.60
C ALA A 256 -6.85 10.56 12.64
N GLU A 257 -6.24 10.82 11.48
CA GLU A 257 -5.78 9.75 10.56
C GLU A 257 -4.79 8.83 11.27
N LEU A 258 -3.76 9.39 11.90
CA LEU A 258 -2.76 8.63 12.62
C LEU A 258 -3.40 7.66 13.62
N SER A 259 -4.34 8.17 14.41
CA SER A 259 -5.03 7.38 15.43
C SER A 259 -5.87 6.25 14.83
N LEU A 260 -6.61 6.51 13.74
CA LEU A 260 -7.39 5.50 13.01
C LEU A 260 -6.53 4.33 12.54
N TRP A 261 -5.30 4.61 12.09
CA TRP A 261 -4.38 3.58 11.59
C TRP A 261 -3.55 2.91 12.68
N SER A 262 -3.24 3.61 13.78
CA SER A 262 -2.37 3.08 14.84
C SER A 262 -3.10 2.19 15.84
N ASP A 263 -4.31 2.58 16.26
CA ASP A 263 -5.11 1.85 17.25
C ASP A 263 -6.60 1.90 16.86
N PRO A 264 -7.01 1.10 15.85
CA PRO A 264 -8.37 1.11 15.34
C PRO A 264 -9.40 0.57 16.34
N VAL A 265 -8.99 -0.04 17.46
CA VAL A 265 -9.93 -0.59 18.44
C VAL A 265 -10.29 0.44 19.49
N ASN A 266 -9.30 1.09 20.09
CA ASN A 266 -9.58 1.98 21.24
C ASN A 266 -9.81 3.44 20.84
N SER A 267 -9.24 3.89 19.71
CA SER A 267 -9.21 5.32 19.36
C SER A 267 -10.18 5.71 18.24
N GLN A 268 -10.88 4.73 17.66
CA GLN A 268 -11.72 4.92 16.47
C GLN A 268 -12.85 5.92 16.68
N SER A 269 -13.57 5.84 17.81
CA SER A 269 -14.68 6.75 18.12
C SER A 269 -14.21 8.21 18.25
N MET A 270 -13.08 8.44 18.94
CA MET A 270 -12.49 9.76 19.11
C MET A 270 -11.91 10.31 17.79
N ALA A 271 -11.34 9.45 16.95
CA ALA A 271 -10.78 9.89 15.68
C ALA A 271 -11.87 10.26 14.68
N TYR A 272 -12.98 9.51 14.64
CA TYR A 272 -14.15 9.94 13.88
C TYR A 272 -14.81 11.19 14.48
N PHE A 273 -14.75 11.39 15.79
CA PHE A 273 -15.22 12.62 16.43
C PHE A 273 -14.39 13.82 15.97
N ALA A 274 -13.07 13.68 15.86
CA ALA A 274 -12.22 14.69 15.26
C ALA A 274 -12.62 14.99 13.80
N LYS A 275 -12.90 13.96 12.99
CA LYS A 275 -13.40 14.14 11.60
C LYS A 275 -14.78 14.82 11.55
N PHE A 276 -15.67 14.53 12.50
CA PHE A 276 -16.96 15.20 12.66
C PHE A 276 -16.78 16.70 12.95
N LEU A 277 -15.85 17.07 13.83
CA LEU A 277 -15.56 18.48 14.13
C LEU A 277 -15.03 19.25 12.91
N LEU A 278 -14.26 18.57 12.05
CA LEU A 278 -13.62 19.15 10.88
C LEU A 278 -14.51 19.20 9.63
N SER A 279 -15.66 18.52 9.65
CA SER A 279 -16.54 18.38 8.48
C SER A 279 -17.74 19.31 8.52
N GLU A 280 -18.19 19.69 7.32
CA GLU A 280 -19.34 20.54 7.08
C GLU A 280 -20.37 19.79 6.20
N GLY A 281 -21.63 20.22 6.21
CA GLY A 281 -22.66 19.70 5.31
C GLY A 281 -23.02 18.21 5.50
N SER A 282 -23.11 17.46 4.41
CA SER A 282 -23.52 16.05 4.40
C SER A 282 -22.51 15.12 5.07
N ASP A 283 -21.22 15.43 4.94
CA ASP A 283 -20.14 14.59 5.46
C ASP A 283 -20.15 14.59 6.98
N ARG A 284 -20.54 15.71 7.59
CA ARG A 284 -20.74 15.85 9.04
C ARG A 284 -21.74 14.83 9.58
N LEU A 285 -22.88 14.63 8.89
CA LEU A 285 -23.88 13.63 9.29
C LEU A 285 -23.35 12.20 9.11
N SER A 286 -22.57 11.94 8.06
CA SER A 286 -21.93 10.64 7.85
C SER A 286 -20.96 10.30 8.97
N TYR A 287 -20.11 11.25 9.37
CA TYR A 287 -19.20 11.06 10.49
C TYR A 287 -19.93 10.97 11.82
N MET A 288 -20.99 11.75 12.06
CA MET A 288 -21.82 11.61 13.25
C MET A 288 -22.38 10.18 13.40
N ASN A 289 -22.94 9.63 12.32
CA ASN A 289 -23.44 8.25 12.32
C ASN A 289 -22.33 7.23 12.58
N LYS A 290 -21.11 7.47 12.08
CA LYS A 290 -19.94 6.60 12.32
C LYS A 290 -19.42 6.68 13.75
N VAL A 291 -19.32 7.87 14.32
CA VAL A 291 -18.95 8.07 15.72
C VAL A 291 -19.93 7.36 16.65
N CYS A 292 -21.22 7.41 16.32
CA CYS A 292 -22.31 6.85 17.11
C CYS A 292 -22.73 5.42 16.75
N GLU A 293 -21.89 4.65 16.04
CA GLU A 293 -22.11 3.21 15.88
C GLU A 293 -22.15 2.50 17.24
N ASP A 294 -21.29 2.94 18.17
CA ASP A 294 -21.41 2.63 19.59
C ASP A 294 -21.93 3.86 20.35
N ARG A 295 -23.20 3.80 20.74
CA ARG A 295 -23.89 4.86 21.51
C ARG A 295 -23.27 5.12 22.87
N THR A 296 -22.54 4.15 23.43
CA THR A 296 -21.87 4.30 24.73
C THR A 296 -20.46 4.84 24.61
N SER A 297 -19.94 5.00 23.39
CA SER A 297 -18.62 5.56 23.17
C SER A 297 -18.56 7.03 23.58
N SER A 298 -17.45 7.43 24.20
CA SER A 298 -17.21 8.82 24.60
C SER A 298 -17.29 9.78 23.41
N GLY A 299 -16.79 9.37 22.24
CA GLY A 299 -16.89 10.16 21.02
C GLY A 299 -18.34 10.49 20.64
N CYS A 300 -19.27 9.53 20.78
CA CYS A 300 -20.68 9.75 20.45
C CYS A 300 -21.34 10.72 21.42
N VAL A 301 -21.12 10.56 22.72
CA VAL A 301 -21.66 11.47 23.75
C VAL A 301 -21.18 12.91 23.50
N LEU A 302 -19.89 13.08 23.19
CA LEU A 302 -19.30 14.39 22.87
C LEU A 302 -19.88 14.99 21.58
N ALA A 303 -20.07 14.17 20.55
CA ALA A 303 -20.65 14.61 19.28
C ALA A 303 -22.11 15.07 19.46
N GLN A 304 -22.92 14.29 20.19
CA GLN A 304 -24.30 14.64 20.48
C GLN A 304 -24.41 15.89 21.35
N TYR A 305 -23.54 16.02 22.36
CA TYR A 305 -23.48 17.21 23.21
C TYR A 305 -23.21 18.50 22.42
N LEU A 306 -22.31 18.45 21.43
CA LEU A 306 -22.02 19.61 20.58
C LEU A 306 -23.14 19.97 19.62
N GLU A 307 -24.01 19.03 19.28
CA GLU A 307 -25.18 19.28 18.44
C GLU A 307 -26.37 19.77 19.26
N ASN A 308 -26.64 19.13 20.41
CA ASN A 308 -27.76 19.40 21.30
C ASN A 308 -27.30 19.38 22.78
N PRO A 309 -26.75 20.48 23.30
CA PRO A 309 -26.16 20.53 24.64
C PRO A 309 -27.19 20.37 25.78
N GLU A 310 -28.48 20.55 25.50
CA GLU A 310 -29.56 20.41 26.48
C GLU A 310 -29.97 18.95 26.72
N ASP A 311 -29.81 18.08 25.73
CA ASP A 311 -30.32 16.71 25.75
C ASP A 311 -29.34 15.71 26.39
N VAL A 312 -28.05 16.03 26.40
CA VAL A 312 -26.98 15.08 26.77
C VAL A 312 -26.15 15.62 27.93
N ARG A 313 -25.92 14.78 28.93
CA ARG A 313 -25.07 15.13 30.08
C ARG A 313 -23.62 14.72 29.80
N LEU A 314 -22.68 15.66 29.92
CA LEU A 314 -21.24 15.37 29.80
C LEU A 314 -20.75 14.31 30.79
N ALA A 315 -21.43 14.11 31.91
CA ALA A 315 -21.13 13.08 32.90
C ALA A 315 -21.24 11.64 32.36
N ASP A 316 -21.97 11.44 31.26
CA ASP A 316 -22.09 10.15 30.58
C ASP A 316 -20.86 9.84 29.71
N ALA A 317 -20.06 10.86 29.38
CA ALA A 317 -18.75 10.68 28.76
C ALA A 317 -17.70 10.33 29.82
N SER A 318 -16.60 9.70 29.40
CA SER A 318 -15.48 9.42 30.31
C SER A 318 -14.93 10.73 30.88
N GLN A 319 -15.09 10.92 32.20
CA GLN A 319 -14.57 12.07 32.95
C GLN A 319 -13.04 12.20 32.90
N LYS A 320 -12.35 11.13 32.50
CA LYS A 320 -10.90 11.10 32.37
C LYS A 320 -10.38 11.77 31.09
N LEU A 321 -11.26 12.08 30.13
CA LEU A 321 -10.86 12.71 28.87
C LEU A 321 -10.75 14.22 29.05
N TRP A 322 -9.64 14.79 28.59
CA TRP A 322 -9.37 16.22 28.67
C TRP A 322 -10.37 17.02 27.85
N VAL A 323 -10.82 16.50 26.70
CA VAL A 323 -11.83 17.16 25.87
C VAL A 323 -13.16 17.34 26.62
N THR A 324 -13.55 16.34 27.44
CA THR A 324 -14.76 16.40 28.27
C THR A 324 -14.64 17.49 29.31
N GLN A 325 -13.50 17.55 30.00
CA GLN A 325 -13.21 18.57 31.01
C GLN A 325 -13.18 19.99 30.40
N VAL A 326 -12.63 20.15 29.19
CA VAL A 326 -12.63 21.45 28.48
C VAL A 326 -14.05 21.92 28.17
N LEU A 327 -14.93 21.01 27.73
CA LEU A 327 -16.35 21.32 27.48
C LEU A 327 -17.11 21.59 28.77
N GLU A 328 -16.84 20.83 29.84
CA GLU A 328 -17.44 21.04 31.15
C GLU A 328 -17.08 22.43 31.73
N ALA A 329 -15.81 22.85 31.60
CA ALA A 329 -15.37 24.16 32.02
C ALA A 329 -16.12 25.30 31.29
N ASP A 330 -16.39 25.12 29.98
CA ASP A 330 -17.18 26.07 29.17
C ASP A 330 -18.66 26.07 29.54
N GLN A 331 -19.22 24.89 29.84
CA GLN A 331 -20.60 24.76 30.30
C GLN A 331 -20.81 25.47 31.62
N ARG A 332 -19.96 25.20 32.63
CA ARG A 332 -20.02 25.85 33.95
C ARG A 332 -19.85 27.36 33.83
N TYR A 333 -18.91 27.82 33.00
CA TYR A 333 -18.74 29.24 32.71
C TYR A 333 -20.01 29.86 32.13
N SER A 334 -20.66 29.20 31.16
CA SER A 334 -21.90 29.67 30.53
C SER A 334 -23.09 29.70 31.49
N GLN A 335 -23.09 28.81 32.49
CA GLN A 335 -24.06 28.77 33.58
C GLN A 335 -23.78 29.80 34.70
N HIS A 336 -22.77 30.66 34.53
CA HIS A 336 -22.29 31.61 35.54
C HIS A 336 -21.71 30.95 36.80
N ASP A 337 -21.39 29.65 36.75
CA ASP A 337 -20.62 28.95 37.77
C ASP A 337 -19.11 29.12 37.50
N TYR A 338 -18.62 30.34 37.73
CA TYR A 338 -17.22 30.67 37.50
C TYR A 338 -16.27 29.92 38.42
N ALA A 339 -16.68 29.64 39.66
CA ALA A 339 -15.89 28.89 40.64
C ALA A 339 -15.69 27.45 40.19
N GLY A 340 -16.78 26.75 39.82
CA GLY A 340 -16.70 25.40 39.30
C GLY A 340 -15.94 25.32 37.96
N SER A 341 -16.01 26.36 37.12
CA SER A 341 -15.20 26.46 35.90
C SER A 341 -13.70 26.58 36.23
N LEU A 342 -13.32 27.41 37.21
CA LEU A 342 -11.92 27.60 37.62
C LEU A 342 -11.30 26.31 38.18
N GLU A 343 -12.04 25.55 38.98
CA GLU A 343 -11.58 24.26 39.53
C GLU A 343 -11.17 23.29 38.41
N VAL A 344 -12.02 23.13 37.38
CA VAL A 344 -11.74 22.26 36.23
C VAL A 344 -10.57 22.81 35.40
N ILE A 345 -10.47 24.14 35.26
CA ILE A 345 -9.35 24.78 34.55
C ILE A 345 -8.01 24.53 35.27
N GLU A 346 -7.98 24.57 36.60
CA GLU A 346 -6.77 24.30 37.39
C GLU A 346 -6.31 22.85 37.24
N GLU A 347 -7.24 21.89 37.24
CA GLU A 347 -6.94 20.48 36.93
C GLU A 347 -6.31 20.35 35.54
N LEU A 348 -6.89 21.00 34.52
CA LEU A 348 -6.38 20.98 33.16
C LEU A 348 -5.02 21.70 33.01
N GLN A 349 -4.73 22.73 33.81
CA GLN A 349 -3.43 23.42 33.82
C GLN A 349 -2.28 22.59 34.38
N SER A 350 -2.60 21.54 35.15
CA SER A 350 -1.60 20.57 35.62
C SER A 350 -0.92 19.84 34.45
N ILE A 351 -1.62 19.71 33.32
CA ILE A 351 -1.14 19.07 32.09
C ILE A 351 -0.27 20.05 31.30
N SER A 352 0.99 19.67 31.07
CA SER A 352 2.02 20.46 30.37
C SER A 352 1.56 21.02 29.02
N THR A 353 0.87 20.21 28.22
CA THR A 353 0.41 20.56 26.87
C THR A 353 -0.73 21.55 26.84
N LEU A 354 -1.63 21.50 27.83
CA LEU A 354 -2.83 22.33 27.86
C LEU A 354 -2.62 23.62 28.66
N ARG A 355 -1.60 23.70 29.51
CA ARG A 355 -1.34 24.83 30.41
C ARG A 355 -1.46 26.20 29.73
N GLN A 356 -0.71 26.41 28.64
CA GLN A 356 -0.70 27.69 27.92
C GLN A 356 -2.05 28.03 27.30
N ALA A 357 -2.77 27.03 26.77
CA ALA A 357 -4.08 27.19 26.18
C ALA A 357 -5.14 27.55 27.24
N MET A 358 -5.03 26.92 28.41
CA MET A 358 -5.95 27.09 29.54
C MET A 358 -5.76 28.42 30.28
N ASP A 359 -4.57 29.04 30.25
CA ASP A 359 -4.36 30.37 30.85
C ASP A 359 -5.34 31.43 30.29
N LYS A 360 -5.63 31.40 28.98
CA LYS A 360 -6.62 32.33 28.38
C LYS A 360 -8.02 32.16 28.98
N LYS A 361 -8.45 30.91 29.18
CA LYS A 361 -9.74 30.61 29.81
C LYS A 361 -9.75 30.93 31.29
N TYR A 362 -8.64 30.68 31.99
CA TYR A 362 -8.47 31.05 33.39
C TYR A 362 -8.68 32.57 33.60
N VAL A 363 -7.98 33.41 32.82
CA VAL A 363 -8.16 34.87 32.89
C VAL A 363 -9.62 35.27 32.62
N ARG A 364 -10.26 34.64 31.62
CA ARG A 364 -11.67 34.90 31.29
C ARG A 364 -12.61 34.53 32.44
N SER A 365 -12.39 33.39 33.09
CA SER A 365 -13.18 32.93 34.23
C SER A 365 -13.00 33.82 35.47
N ILE A 366 -11.76 34.24 35.77
CA ILE A 366 -11.47 35.20 36.83
C ILE A 366 -12.16 36.55 36.56
N TRP A 367 -12.11 37.04 35.32
CA TRP A 367 -12.77 38.28 34.96
C TRP A 367 -14.29 38.19 35.12
N GLY A 368 -14.90 37.09 34.67
CA GLY A 368 -16.34 36.83 34.86
C GLY A 368 -16.72 36.77 36.34
N LEU A 369 -15.90 36.10 37.16
CA LEU A 369 -16.06 36.06 38.60
C LEU A 369 -15.99 37.48 39.20
N GLN A 370 -14.97 38.27 38.88
CA GLN A 370 -14.82 39.64 39.39
C GLN A 370 -16.00 40.54 39.02
N GLN A 371 -16.49 40.45 37.78
CA GLN A 371 -17.68 41.20 37.35
C GLN A 371 -18.93 40.79 38.15
N SER A 372 -19.11 39.50 38.42
CA SER A 372 -20.24 39.01 39.22
C SER A 372 -20.21 39.53 40.67
N LEU A 373 -19.02 39.80 41.20
CA LEU A 373 -18.79 40.39 42.52
C LEU A 373 -19.01 41.90 42.54
N GLY A 374 -18.58 42.61 41.49
CA GLY A 374 -18.68 44.07 41.39
C GLY A 374 -20.12 44.59 41.34
N VAL A 375 -21.05 43.82 40.79
CA VAL A 375 -22.46 44.20 40.63
C VAL A 375 -23.24 44.19 41.96
N LYS A 376 -22.79 43.43 42.97
CA LYS A 376 -23.54 43.22 44.24
C LYS A 376 -23.09 44.12 45.40
N LYS A 377 -22.74 45.39 45.15
CA LYS A 377 -22.32 46.32 46.21
C LYS A 377 -23.40 46.69 47.25
N GLY A 378 -24.59 46.09 47.21
CA GLY A 378 -25.68 46.32 48.18
C GLY A 378 -26.43 45.08 48.66
N ASP A 379 -26.09 43.88 48.18
CA ASP A 379 -26.84 42.64 48.49
C ASP A 379 -25.96 41.59 49.17
N ARG A 380 -26.57 40.75 50.02
CA ARG A 380 -25.86 39.71 50.79
C ARG A 380 -24.99 38.85 49.87
N ILE A 381 -23.69 38.82 50.14
CA ILE A 381 -22.72 38.02 49.37
C ILE A 381 -23.01 36.52 49.61
N PRO A 382 -23.29 35.72 48.57
CA PRO A 382 -23.53 34.29 48.72
C PRO A 382 -22.30 33.57 49.27
N ALA A 383 -22.50 32.49 50.03
CA ALA A 383 -21.42 31.78 50.72
C ALA A 383 -20.34 31.25 49.76
N SER A 384 -20.71 30.81 48.56
CA SER A 384 -19.80 30.35 47.49
C SER A 384 -18.77 31.39 47.07
N VAL A 385 -19.05 32.69 47.27
CA VAL A 385 -18.11 33.77 46.96
C VAL A 385 -16.96 33.83 47.99
N LYS A 386 -17.19 33.46 49.26
CA LYS A 386 -16.13 33.51 50.27
C LYS A 386 -15.01 32.51 49.96
N GLU A 387 -15.34 31.37 49.37
CA GLU A 387 -14.39 30.34 48.93
C GLU A 387 -13.62 30.75 47.66
N SER A 388 -14.08 31.77 46.94
CA SER A 388 -13.46 32.24 45.69
C SER A 388 -12.35 33.30 45.85
N LYS A 389 -12.12 33.79 47.08
CA LYS A 389 -11.03 34.71 47.41
C LYS A 389 -9.61 34.21 47.06
N PRO A 390 -9.23 32.94 47.33
CA PRO A 390 -7.90 32.45 47.00
C PRO A 390 -7.55 32.57 45.51
N TRP A 391 -8.49 32.33 44.59
CA TRP A 391 -8.22 32.46 43.16
C TRP A 391 -7.95 33.91 42.72
N LEU A 392 -8.59 34.89 43.35
CA LEU A 392 -8.34 36.30 43.05
C LEU A 392 -6.96 36.73 43.58
N GLU A 393 -6.56 36.24 44.76
CA GLU A 393 -5.23 36.50 45.31
C GLU A 393 -4.13 35.81 44.49
N ASP A 394 -4.33 34.53 44.13
CA ASP A 394 -3.42 33.79 43.25
C ASP A 394 -3.30 34.43 41.86
N PHE A 395 -4.41 34.89 41.28
CA PHE A 395 -4.39 35.62 40.01
C PHE A 395 -3.57 36.91 40.11
N LYS A 396 -3.74 37.69 41.20
CA LYS A 396 -2.96 38.91 41.42
C LYS A 396 -1.48 38.62 41.60
N GLU A 397 -1.14 37.56 42.32
CA GLU A 397 0.24 37.11 42.51
C GLU A 397 0.85 36.63 41.18
N LYS A 398 0.17 35.73 40.47
CA LYS A 398 0.63 35.13 39.20
C LYS A 398 0.82 36.16 38.08
N TYR A 399 -0.03 37.17 37.98
CA TYR A 399 0.00 38.17 36.91
C TYR A 399 0.48 39.56 37.34
N GLY A 400 0.86 39.76 38.61
CA GLY A 400 1.36 41.04 39.12
C GLY A 400 0.34 42.18 39.05
N VAL A 401 -0.95 41.88 39.11
CA VAL A 401 -2.03 42.87 39.06
C VAL A 401 -2.29 43.36 40.49
N GLN A 402 -2.00 44.64 40.78
CA GLN A 402 -2.23 45.24 42.10
C GLN A 402 -3.69 45.64 42.31
#